data_AF-A0A7X2M8E6-F1
#
_entry.id   AF-A0A7X2M8E6-F1
#
_cell.length_a   1.000
_cell.length_b   1.000
_cell.length_c   1.000
_cell.angle_alpha   90.00
_cell.angle_beta   90.00
_cell.angle_gamma   90.00
#
_symmetry.space_group_name_H-M   'P 1'
#
loop_
_entity.id
_entity.type
_entity.pdbx_description
1 polymer ?
#
loop_
_entity_poly.entity_id
_entity_poly.type
_entity_poly.pdbx_seq_one_letter_code
_entity_poly.pdbx_strand_id
1 'polypeptide(L)'
;MARPKKMEDEEMLALAQKFYMEKCRNDPAKLKIPAIGSYIRSLGYDINDFLVRKNRLVREYIENEKNSQAETAITRVAAYRDIDVDAFLAHNTSPQALKKALVARDNYYGKIADSATFIFKENETLGKKISELAKRVEELEERSMTAETSVAELSVENRGLKTMNRAYRKIIDTYVYPEIANELLKKEGILLNTGEYVDPVKTEEKVIRADDDIKDITNSVVKDLYDRIGK
;
A
#
# COMPACT_ATOMS: atom_id res chain seq x y z
N MET A 1 -4.69 -38.99 35.50
CA MET A 1 -3.91 -39.95 34.68
C MET A 1 -4.01 -39.52 33.23
N ALA A 2 -2.89 -39.38 32.51
CA ALA A 2 -2.91 -39.01 31.09
C ALA A 2 -3.48 -40.17 30.26
N ARG A 3 -4.37 -39.87 29.32
CA ARG A 3 -4.94 -40.86 28.38
C ARG A 3 -3.79 -41.46 27.56
N PRO A 4 -3.71 -42.79 27.39
CA PRO A 4 -2.66 -43.42 26.60
C PRO A 4 -2.67 -42.88 25.17
N LYS A 5 -1.48 -42.63 24.62
CA LYS A 5 -1.28 -42.23 23.22
C LYS A 5 -1.86 -43.32 22.31
N LYS A 6 -2.65 -42.92 21.31
CA LYS A 6 -3.24 -43.86 20.34
C LYS A 6 -2.22 -44.41 19.33
N MET A 7 -1.11 -43.72 19.12
CA MET A 7 -0.03 -44.06 18.19
C MET A 7 1.23 -43.30 18.61
N GLU A 8 2.41 -43.88 18.42
CA GLU A 8 3.66 -43.17 18.63
C GLU A 8 3.99 -42.20 17.50
N ASP A 9 4.73 -41.14 17.84
CA ASP A 9 4.96 -40.03 16.92
C ASP A 9 5.84 -40.44 15.72
N GLU A 10 6.75 -41.40 15.93
CA GLU A 10 7.64 -41.97 14.91
C GLU A 10 6.90 -42.89 13.94
N GLU A 11 5.96 -43.69 14.44
CA GLU A 11 5.13 -44.57 13.60
C GLU A 11 4.23 -43.75 12.68
N MET A 12 3.69 -42.63 13.19
CA MET A 12 2.87 -41.71 12.40
C MET A 12 3.68 -41.02 11.31
N LEU A 13 4.94 -40.68 11.58
CA LEU A 13 5.87 -40.15 10.58
C LEU A 13 6.15 -41.19 9.48
N ALA A 14 6.41 -42.44 9.85
CA ALA A 14 6.66 -43.52 8.89
C ALA A 14 5.46 -43.76 7.96
N LEU A 15 4.23 -43.68 8.47
CA LEU A 15 3.03 -43.78 7.64
C LEU A 15 2.85 -42.56 6.71
N ALA A 16 3.18 -41.35 7.17
CA ALA A 16 3.17 -40.16 6.33
C ALA A 16 4.20 -40.24 5.18
N GLN A 17 5.38 -40.80 5.44
CA GLN A 17 6.41 -41.05 4.42
C GLN A 17 5.94 -42.10 3.39
N LYS A 18 5.33 -43.20 3.85
CA LYS A 18 4.75 -44.21 2.95
C LYS A 18 3.65 -43.63 2.06
N PHE A 19 2.76 -42.82 2.63
CA PHE A 19 1.73 -42.10 1.88
C PHE A 19 2.35 -41.21 0.79
N TYR A 20 3.41 -40.47 1.13
CA TYR A 20 4.10 -39.59 0.20
C TYR A 20 4.69 -40.36 -1.00
N MET A 21 5.33 -41.50 -0.74
CA MET A 21 5.92 -42.34 -1.80
C MET A 21 4.86 -43.04 -2.65
N GLU A 22 3.87 -43.69 -2.04
CA GLU A 22 2.94 -44.57 -2.74
C GLU A 22 1.75 -43.83 -3.39
N LYS A 23 1.23 -42.80 -2.72
CA LYS A 23 -0.01 -42.11 -3.14
C LYS A 23 0.25 -40.72 -3.70
N CYS A 24 1.23 -40.00 -3.16
CA CYS A 24 1.60 -38.69 -3.68
C CYS A 24 2.61 -38.77 -4.84
N ARG A 25 3.26 -39.92 -5.09
CA ARG A 25 4.33 -40.07 -6.10
C ARG A 25 5.43 -39.01 -5.93
N ASN A 26 5.76 -38.66 -4.69
CA ASN A 26 6.68 -37.59 -4.33
C ASN A 26 6.26 -36.17 -4.79
N ASP A 27 4.95 -35.89 -4.81
CA ASP A 27 4.39 -34.56 -5.05
C ASP A 27 3.98 -33.89 -3.72
N PRO A 28 4.73 -32.88 -3.22
CA PRO A 28 4.44 -32.18 -1.97
C PRO A 28 3.10 -31.45 -1.96
N ALA A 29 2.52 -31.07 -3.10
CA ALA A 29 1.22 -30.41 -3.16
C ALA A 29 0.07 -31.34 -2.73
N LYS A 30 0.27 -32.65 -2.88
CA LYS A 30 -0.68 -33.70 -2.46
C LYS A 30 -0.47 -34.15 -1.02
N LEU A 31 0.63 -33.74 -0.38
CA LEU A 31 0.97 -34.09 0.99
C LEU A 31 0.20 -33.23 2.00
N LYS A 32 -1.13 -33.42 2.06
CA LYS A 32 -2.05 -32.68 2.92
C LYS A 32 -2.41 -33.49 4.17
N ILE A 33 -2.49 -32.83 5.32
CA ILE A 33 -2.85 -33.45 6.61
C ILE A 33 -4.15 -34.29 6.54
N PRO A 34 -5.25 -33.83 5.91
CA PRO A 34 -6.46 -34.65 5.80
C PRO A 34 -6.28 -35.90 4.93
N ALA A 35 -5.42 -35.83 3.91
CA ALA A 35 -5.12 -36.96 3.04
C ALA A 35 -4.26 -38.01 3.76
N ILE A 36 -3.27 -37.57 4.55
CA ILE A 36 -2.49 -38.44 5.44
C ILE A 36 -3.41 -39.11 6.47
N GLY A 37 -4.29 -38.35 7.13
CA GLY A 37 -5.25 -38.90 8.08
C GLY A 37 -6.18 -39.94 7.45
N SER A 38 -6.65 -39.70 6.23
CA SER A 38 -7.50 -40.65 5.50
C SER A 38 -6.75 -41.92 5.09
N TYR A 39 -5.48 -41.81 4.72
CA TYR A 39 -4.62 -42.97 4.44
C TYR A 39 -4.38 -43.81 5.70
N ILE A 40 -4.06 -43.18 6.82
CA ILE A 40 -3.84 -43.88 8.09
C ILE A 40 -5.12 -44.61 8.54
N ARG A 41 -6.30 -44.00 8.37
CA ARG A 41 -7.60 -44.66 8.60
C ARG A 41 -7.84 -45.84 7.67
N SER A 42 -7.43 -45.74 6.40
CA SER A 42 -7.56 -46.86 5.44
C SER A 42 -6.71 -48.08 5.82
N LEU A 43 -5.67 -47.90 6.64
CA LEU A 43 -4.83 -48.97 7.18
C LEU A 43 -5.38 -49.57 8.49
N GLY A 44 -6.55 -49.12 8.95
CA GLY A 44 -7.23 -49.66 10.13
C GLY A 44 -6.97 -48.90 11.44
N TYR A 45 -6.25 -47.78 11.41
CA TYR A 45 -5.96 -46.98 12.62
C TYR A 45 -7.01 -45.87 12.84
N ASP A 46 -7.57 -45.78 14.05
CA ASP A 46 -8.54 -44.74 14.44
C ASP A 46 -7.85 -43.42 14.87
N ILE A 47 -7.32 -42.71 13.88
CA ILE A 47 -6.59 -41.44 14.05
C ILE A 47 -7.36 -40.29 13.40
N ASN A 48 -7.62 -39.26 14.21
CA ASN A 48 -8.21 -38.00 13.76
C ASN A 48 -7.16 -37.09 13.12
N ASP A 49 -7.58 -36.28 12.14
CA ASP A 49 -6.73 -35.30 11.46
C ASP A 49 -6.08 -34.31 12.44
N PHE A 50 -6.75 -34.03 13.57
CA PHE A 50 -6.22 -33.21 14.66
C PHE A 50 -4.95 -33.80 15.28
N LEU A 51 -4.87 -35.13 15.44
CA LEU A 51 -3.69 -35.81 16.00
C LEU A 51 -2.52 -35.75 15.01
N VAL A 52 -2.79 -35.95 13.72
CA VAL A 52 -1.80 -35.80 12.64
C VAL A 52 -1.28 -34.37 12.59
N ARG A 53 -2.17 -33.38 12.74
CA ARG A 53 -1.79 -31.95 12.79
C ARG A 53 -0.93 -31.63 14.01
N LYS A 54 -1.22 -32.24 15.17
CA LYS A 54 -0.52 -31.99 16.44
C LYS A 54 0.87 -32.61 16.48
N ASN A 55 1.12 -33.68 15.73
CA ASN A 55 2.42 -34.31 15.65
C ASN A 55 3.45 -33.37 14.98
N ARG A 56 4.47 -33.00 15.74
CA ARG A 56 5.54 -32.09 15.30
C ARG A 56 6.37 -32.68 14.16
N LEU A 57 6.71 -33.97 14.24
CA LEU A 57 7.56 -34.64 13.26
C LEU A 57 6.91 -34.68 11.88
N VAL A 58 5.61 -35.00 11.82
CA VAL A 58 4.85 -35.00 10.57
C VAL A 58 4.76 -33.60 9.98
N ARG A 59 4.58 -32.57 10.82
CA ARG A 59 4.51 -31.18 10.37
C ARG A 59 5.85 -30.70 9.80
N GLU A 60 6.95 -30.95 10.51
CA GLU A 60 8.30 -30.61 10.07
C GLU A 60 8.64 -31.33 8.76
N TYR A 61 8.28 -32.61 8.64
CA TYR A 61 8.44 -33.36 7.39
C TYR A 61 7.68 -32.72 6.22
N ILE A 62 6.40 -32.37 6.39
CA ILE A 62 5.59 -31.74 5.33
C ILE A 62 6.20 -30.40 4.90
N GLU A 63 6.63 -29.56 5.84
CA GLU A 63 7.22 -28.26 5.53
C GLU A 63 8.59 -28.39 4.87
N ASN A 64 9.42 -29.34 5.32
CA ASN A 64 10.72 -29.62 4.68
C ASN A 64 10.55 -30.10 3.24
N GLU A 65 9.59 -30.99 2.95
CA GLU A 65 9.35 -31.45 1.58
C GLU A 65 8.82 -30.33 0.66
N LYS A 66 8.01 -29.41 1.18
CA LYS A 66 7.55 -28.24 0.41
C LYS A 66 8.68 -27.24 0.14
N ASN A 67 9.50 -26.96 1.15
CA ASN A 67 10.61 -26.02 1.01
C ASN A 67 11.72 -26.57 0.11
N SER A 68 12.03 -27.87 0.23
CA SER A 68 12.97 -28.57 -0.64
C SER A 68 12.52 -28.54 -2.11
N GLN A 69 11.21 -28.64 -2.39
CA GLN A 69 10.67 -28.48 -3.74
C GLN A 69 10.85 -27.07 -4.29
N ALA A 70 10.66 -26.04 -3.48
CA ALA A 70 10.88 -24.64 -3.89
C ALA A 70 12.37 -24.40 -4.23
N GLU A 71 13.29 -24.88 -3.39
CA GLU A 71 14.73 -24.75 -3.63
C GLU A 71 15.22 -25.57 -4.85
N THR A 72 14.70 -26.79 -5.04
CA THR A 72 15.04 -27.60 -6.22
C THR A 72 14.42 -27.12 -7.52
N ALA A 73 13.25 -26.45 -7.47
CA ALA A 73 12.62 -25.84 -8.65
C ALA A 73 13.42 -24.63 -9.17
N ILE A 74 14.04 -23.86 -8.29
CA ILE A 74 14.84 -22.67 -8.66
C ILE A 74 16.20 -23.06 -9.29
N THR A 75 16.73 -24.24 -8.97
CA THR A 75 18.15 -24.59 -9.28
C THR A 75 18.35 -25.41 -10.57
N ARG A 76 17.33 -25.64 -11.40
CA ARG A 76 17.48 -26.47 -12.63
C ARG A 76 17.18 -25.69 -13.90
N VAL A 77 18.24 -25.08 -14.45
CA VAL A 77 18.26 -24.70 -15.87
C VAL A 77 18.11 -25.99 -16.69
N ALA A 78 17.02 -26.07 -17.45
CA ALA A 78 16.69 -27.22 -18.29
C ALA A 78 17.64 -27.29 -19.49
N ALA A 79 18.83 -27.87 -19.30
CA ALA A 79 19.64 -28.32 -20.42
C ALA A 79 18.97 -29.58 -21.01
N TYR A 80 18.33 -29.43 -22.16
CA TYR A 80 17.87 -30.58 -22.94
C TYR A 80 19.10 -31.42 -23.32
N ARG A 81 19.14 -32.67 -22.85
CA ARG A 81 20.22 -33.62 -23.14
C ARG A 81 19.70 -34.76 -24.01
N ASP A 82 20.23 -34.85 -25.22
CA ASP A 82 19.97 -35.97 -26.12
C ASP A 82 20.40 -37.29 -25.49
N ILE A 83 19.67 -38.36 -25.84
CA ILE A 83 20.07 -39.71 -25.47
C ILE A 83 21.03 -40.23 -26.55
N ASP A 84 22.25 -40.55 -26.15
CA ASP A 84 23.10 -41.44 -26.93
C ASP A 84 22.57 -42.86 -26.69
N VAL A 85 21.88 -43.41 -27.69
CA VAL A 85 21.19 -44.69 -27.58
C VAL A 85 22.20 -45.82 -27.38
N ASP A 86 23.33 -45.78 -28.09
CA ASP A 86 24.34 -46.84 -28.04
C ASP A 86 25.05 -46.85 -26.69
N ALA A 87 25.45 -45.68 -26.19
CA ALA A 87 26.02 -45.55 -24.85
C ALA A 87 25.01 -45.92 -23.76
N PHE A 88 23.73 -45.56 -23.93
CA PHE A 88 22.68 -45.85 -22.96
C PHE A 88 22.39 -47.35 -22.84
N LEU A 89 22.32 -48.06 -23.97
CA LEU A 89 22.14 -49.51 -24.01
C LEU A 89 23.38 -50.25 -23.48
N ALA A 90 24.58 -49.77 -23.81
CA ALA A 90 25.83 -50.34 -23.31
C ALA A 90 25.97 -50.21 -21.77
N HIS A 91 25.46 -49.11 -21.19
CA HIS A 91 25.51 -48.88 -19.74
C HIS A 91 24.36 -49.57 -18.97
N ASN A 92 23.24 -49.86 -19.64
CA ASN A 92 22.06 -50.48 -19.04
C ASN A 92 21.78 -51.83 -19.71
N THR A 93 22.57 -52.85 -19.37
CA THR A 93 22.59 -54.14 -20.06
C THR A 93 21.47 -55.11 -19.68
N SER A 94 20.75 -54.87 -18.57
CA SER A 94 19.64 -55.72 -18.14
C SER A 94 18.27 -55.07 -18.38
N PRO A 95 17.21 -55.86 -18.63
CA PRO A 95 15.85 -55.33 -18.77
C PRO A 95 15.37 -54.52 -17.55
N GLN A 96 15.84 -54.86 -16.34
CA GLN A 96 15.51 -54.11 -15.12
C GLN A 96 16.27 -52.78 -15.04
N ALA A 97 17.55 -52.76 -15.44
CA ALA A 97 18.35 -51.52 -15.50
C ALA A 97 17.76 -50.53 -16.51
N LEU A 98 17.36 -51.00 -17.68
CA LEU A 98 16.69 -50.18 -18.70
C LEU A 98 15.38 -49.57 -18.19
N LYS A 99 14.52 -50.37 -17.55
CA LYS A 99 13.28 -49.88 -16.95
C LYS A 99 13.55 -48.78 -15.91
N LYS A 100 14.54 -48.98 -15.04
CA LYS A 100 14.92 -48.01 -14.00
C LYS A 100 15.46 -46.72 -14.60
N ALA A 101 16.33 -46.81 -15.61
CA ALA A 101 16.92 -45.66 -16.28
C ALA A 101 15.88 -44.84 -17.06
N LEU A 102 14.93 -45.50 -17.73
CA LEU A 102 13.81 -44.84 -18.40
C LEU A 102 12.88 -44.12 -17.40
N VAL A 103 12.52 -44.77 -16.29
CA VAL A 103 11.72 -44.14 -15.22
C VAL A 103 12.45 -42.95 -14.61
N ALA A 104 13.77 -43.03 -14.40
CA ALA A 104 14.56 -41.92 -13.88
C ALA A 104 14.57 -40.72 -14.86
N ARG A 105 14.65 -40.99 -16.16
CA ARG A 105 14.60 -39.97 -17.21
C ARG A 105 13.21 -39.33 -17.33
N ASP A 106 12.15 -40.14 -17.30
CA ASP A 106 10.77 -39.66 -17.30
C ASP A 106 10.50 -38.75 -16.08
N ASN A 107 10.90 -39.19 -14.89
CA ASN A 107 10.81 -38.38 -13.67
C ASN A 107 11.63 -37.07 -13.75
N TYR A 108 12.78 -37.08 -14.44
CA TYR A 108 13.58 -35.88 -14.64
C TYR A 108 12.84 -34.84 -15.49
N TYR A 109 12.27 -35.26 -16.63
CA TYR A 109 11.50 -34.36 -17.49
C TYR A 109 10.16 -33.95 -16.87
N GLY A 110 9.50 -34.83 -16.11
CA GLY A 110 8.31 -34.49 -15.32
C GLY A 110 8.60 -33.34 -14.35
N LYS A 111 9.72 -33.41 -13.62
CA LYS A 111 10.16 -32.32 -12.72
C LYS A 111 10.45 -31.01 -13.46
N ILE A 112 11.01 -31.08 -14.66
CA ILE A 112 11.24 -29.88 -15.49
C ILE A 112 9.90 -29.27 -15.92
N ALA A 113 8.96 -30.08 -16.40
CA ALA A 113 7.64 -29.62 -16.82
C ALA A 113 6.86 -28.97 -15.66
N ASP A 114 6.93 -29.57 -14.46
CA ASP A 114 6.33 -29.01 -13.25
C ASP A 114 6.98 -27.67 -12.86
N SER A 115 8.31 -27.59 -12.92
CA SER A 115 9.05 -26.35 -12.62
C SER A 115 8.73 -25.24 -13.63
N ALA A 116 8.68 -25.57 -14.92
CA ALA A 116 8.29 -24.64 -15.97
C ALA A 116 6.86 -24.12 -15.75
N THR A 117 5.91 -25.01 -15.40
CA THR A 117 4.53 -24.63 -15.09
C THR A 117 4.45 -23.65 -13.91
N PHE A 118 5.27 -23.88 -12.87
CA PHE A 118 5.37 -22.97 -11.74
C PHE A 118 5.91 -21.60 -12.16
N ILE A 119 7.01 -21.57 -12.91
CA ILE A 119 7.63 -20.33 -13.42
C ILE A 119 6.65 -19.56 -14.30
N PHE A 120 5.89 -20.23 -15.17
CA PHE A 120 4.89 -19.55 -16.01
C PHE A 120 3.79 -18.90 -15.18
N LYS A 121 3.28 -19.59 -14.15
CA LYS A 121 2.28 -19.03 -13.23
C LYS A 121 2.84 -17.84 -12.46
N GLU A 122 4.06 -17.95 -11.95
CA GLU A 122 4.71 -16.86 -11.22
C GLU A 122 4.92 -15.64 -12.13
N ASN A 123 5.42 -15.84 -13.35
CA ASN A 123 5.56 -14.78 -14.34
C ASN A 123 4.22 -14.10 -14.68
N GLU A 124 3.13 -14.86 -14.80
CA GLU A 124 1.80 -14.27 -15.01
C GLU A 124 1.39 -13.38 -13.83
N THR A 125 1.63 -13.83 -12.59
CA THR A 125 1.33 -13.03 -11.40
C THR A 125 2.20 -11.78 -11.29
N LEU A 126 3.49 -11.89 -11.65
CA LEU A 126 4.40 -10.74 -11.68
C LEU A 126 4.00 -9.75 -12.77
N GLY A 127 3.59 -10.22 -13.94
CA GLY A 127 3.06 -9.37 -15.02
C GLY A 127 1.84 -8.56 -14.58
N LYS A 128 0.90 -9.19 -13.86
CA LYS A 128 -0.27 -8.48 -13.27
C LYS A 128 0.18 -7.40 -12.28
N LYS A 129 1.08 -7.72 -11.36
CA LYS A 129 1.61 -6.75 -10.39
C LYS A 129 2.33 -5.58 -11.06
N ILE A 130 3.12 -5.83 -12.10
CA ILE A 130 3.78 -4.77 -12.87
C ILE A 130 2.74 -3.85 -13.51
N SER A 131 1.69 -4.40 -14.13
CA SER A 131 0.64 -3.58 -14.73
C SER A 131 -0.13 -2.74 -13.72
N GLU A 132 -0.37 -3.27 -12.52
CA GLU A 132 -1.04 -2.57 -11.44
C GLU A 132 -0.17 -1.44 -10.87
N LEU A 133 1.11 -1.72 -10.65
CA LEU A 133 2.07 -0.71 -10.21
C LEU A 133 2.26 0.40 -11.24
N ALA A 134 2.30 0.07 -12.53
CA ALA A 134 2.40 1.07 -13.59
C ALA A 134 1.20 2.04 -13.58
N LYS A 135 -0.03 1.52 -13.45
CA LYS A 135 -1.23 2.35 -13.28
C LYS A 135 -1.14 3.22 -12.02
N ARG A 136 -0.64 2.66 -10.92
CA ARG A 136 -0.52 3.40 -9.66
C ARG A 136 0.49 4.53 -9.74
N VAL A 137 1.58 4.35 -10.48
CA VAL A 137 2.57 5.40 -10.75
C VAL A 137 1.92 6.52 -11.56
N GLU A 138 1.21 6.19 -12.64
CA GLU A 138 0.49 7.16 -13.48
C GLU A 138 -0.52 7.99 -12.66
N GLU A 139 -1.34 7.35 -11.81
CA GLU A 139 -2.27 8.04 -10.91
C GLU A 139 -1.57 8.97 -9.90
N LEU A 140 -0.39 8.57 -9.41
CA LEU A 140 0.37 9.38 -8.46
C LEU A 140 1.04 10.57 -9.13
N GLU A 141 1.53 10.41 -10.35
CA GLU A 141 2.09 11.48 -11.17
C GLU A 141 1.02 12.55 -11.48
N GLU A 142 -0.19 12.13 -11.87
CA GLU A 142 -1.31 13.04 -12.10
C GLU A 142 -1.70 13.82 -10.82
N ARG A 143 -1.75 13.14 -9.68
CA ARG A 143 -2.00 13.78 -8.38
C ARG A 143 -0.89 14.76 -7.97
N SER A 144 0.37 14.43 -8.27
CA SER A 144 1.50 15.33 -7.98
C SER A 144 1.40 16.60 -8.81
N MET A 145 1.13 16.48 -10.12
CA MET A 145 0.99 17.65 -11.00
C MET A 145 -0.16 18.56 -10.56
N THR A 146 -1.33 17.99 -10.23
CA THR A 146 -2.49 18.78 -9.76
C THR A 146 -2.26 19.44 -8.41
N ALA A 147 -1.52 18.80 -7.50
CA ALA A 147 -1.12 19.40 -6.24
C ALA A 147 -0.13 20.55 -6.45
N GLU A 148 0.86 20.38 -7.34
CA GLU A 148 1.85 21.40 -7.65
C GLU A 148 1.22 22.65 -8.27
N THR A 149 0.26 22.49 -9.20
CA THR A 149 -0.47 23.63 -9.77
C THR A 149 -1.29 24.37 -8.72
N SER A 150 -2.02 23.63 -7.87
CA SER A 150 -2.79 24.22 -6.78
C SER A 150 -1.92 24.98 -5.78
N VAL A 151 -0.75 24.44 -5.42
CA VAL A 151 0.22 25.11 -4.54
C VAL A 151 0.75 26.39 -5.18
N ALA A 152 1.03 26.36 -6.49
CA ALA A 152 1.48 27.54 -7.23
C ALA A 152 0.42 28.65 -7.23
N GLU A 153 -0.84 28.31 -7.53
CA GLU A 153 -1.98 29.23 -7.52
C GLU A 153 -2.20 29.84 -6.13
N LEU A 154 -2.30 29.00 -5.10
CA LEU A 154 -2.47 29.45 -3.72
C LEU A 154 -1.31 30.34 -3.27
N SER A 155 -0.07 30.04 -3.68
CA SER A 155 1.09 30.87 -3.37
C SER A 155 0.99 32.28 -3.98
N VAL A 156 0.50 32.39 -5.21
CA VAL A 156 0.26 33.69 -5.88
C VAL A 156 -0.83 34.47 -5.15
N GLU A 157 -1.95 33.82 -4.85
CA GLU A 157 -3.06 34.44 -4.12
C GLU A 157 -2.61 34.94 -2.74
N ASN A 158 -1.88 34.11 -1.99
CA ASN A 158 -1.38 34.46 -0.66
C ASN A 158 -0.42 35.65 -0.69
N ARG A 159 0.42 35.76 -1.74
CA ARG A 159 1.26 36.95 -1.94
C ARG A 159 0.42 38.19 -2.19
N GLY A 160 -0.60 38.11 -3.04
CA GLY A 160 -1.54 39.19 -3.33
C GLY A 160 -2.27 39.68 -2.07
N LEU A 161 -2.80 38.75 -1.28
CA LEU A 161 -3.47 39.04 0.00
C LEU A 161 -2.52 39.67 1.01
N LYS A 162 -1.25 39.24 1.07
CA LYS A 162 -0.23 39.86 1.93
C LYS A 162 0.09 41.28 1.51
N THR A 163 0.19 41.56 0.21
CA THR A 163 0.41 42.92 -0.29
C THR A 163 -0.78 43.84 0.01
N MET A 164 -2.02 43.36 -0.21
CA MET A 164 -3.22 44.13 0.15
C MET A 164 -3.30 44.39 1.65
N ASN A 165 -3.05 43.39 2.49
CA ASN A 165 -3.01 43.57 3.95
C ASN A 165 -1.97 44.62 4.38
N ARG A 166 -0.78 44.62 3.78
CA ARG A 166 0.23 45.66 4.06
C ARG A 166 -0.25 47.05 3.65
N ALA A 167 -0.93 47.17 2.51
CA ALA A 167 -1.48 48.44 2.05
C ALA A 167 -2.58 48.94 2.99
N TYR A 168 -3.53 48.09 3.39
CA TYR A 168 -4.58 48.44 4.34
C TYR A 168 -4.00 48.83 5.70
N ARG A 169 -3.02 48.07 6.22
CA ARG A 169 -2.35 48.42 7.47
C ARG A 169 -1.68 49.79 7.40
N LYS A 170 -1.01 50.10 6.28
CA LYS A 170 -0.40 51.42 6.07
C LYS A 170 -1.44 52.55 6.06
N ILE A 171 -2.60 52.33 5.44
CA ILE A 171 -3.70 53.30 5.45
C ILE A 171 -4.19 53.52 6.89
N ILE A 172 -4.39 52.45 7.65
CA ILE A 172 -4.80 52.53 9.06
C ILE A 172 -3.75 53.33 9.86
N ASP A 173 -2.48 52.95 9.78
CA ASP A 173 -1.40 53.60 10.53
C ASP A 173 -1.21 55.09 10.17
N THR A 174 -1.55 55.49 8.93
CA THR A 174 -1.31 56.86 8.44
C THR A 174 -2.52 57.78 8.60
N TYR A 175 -3.73 57.27 8.39
CA TYR A 175 -4.94 58.09 8.23
C TYR A 175 -6.01 57.85 9.29
N VAL A 176 -5.84 56.82 10.14
CA VAL A 176 -6.83 56.50 11.17
C VAL A 176 -6.35 57.00 12.52
N TYR A 177 -7.12 57.92 13.10
CA TYR A 177 -6.90 58.38 14.47
C TYR A 177 -7.37 57.29 15.46
N PRO A 178 -6.47 56.69 16.26
CA PRO A 178 -6.80 55.53 17.08
C PRO A 178 -7.94 55.79 18.06
N GLU A 179 -7.99 56.99 18.66
CA GLU A 179 -9.03 57.30 19.64
C GLU A 179 -10.42 57.47 18.99
N ILE A 180 -10.48 58.09 17.80
CA ILE A 180 -11.72 58.22 17.02
C ILE A 180 -12.18 56.85 16.51
N ALA A 181 -11.26 56.01 16.01
CA ALA A 181 -11.58 54.67 15.54
C ALA A 181 -12.08 53.75 16.67
N ASN A 182 -11.50 53.86 17.86
CA ASN A 182 -11.93 53.09 19.03
C ASN A 182 -13.36 53.44 19.46
N GLU A 183 -13.75 54.73 19.42
CA GLU A 183 -15.13 55.15 19.69
C GLU A 183 -16.12 54.62 18.63
N LEU A 184 -15.75 54.64 17.36
CA LEU A 184 -16.57 54.05 16.28
C LEU A 184 -16.74 52.53 16.46
N LEU A 185 -15.67 51.81 16.77
CA LEU A 185 -15.69 50.36 17.00
C LEU A 185 -16.42 49.95 18.29
N LYS A 186 -16.42 50.80 19.32
CA LYS A 186 -17.23 50.64 20.55
C LYS A 186 -18.71 50.74 20.23
N LYS A 187 -19.10 51.68 19.35
CA LYS A 187 -20.48 51.86 18.90
C LYS A 187 -21.00 50.66 18.07
N GLU A 188 -20.15 50.07 17.24
CA GLU A 188 -20.49 48.84 16.49
C GLU A 188 -20.49 47.57 17.37
N GLY A 189 -20.15 47.69 18.65
CA GLY A 189 -20.12 46.56 19.60
C GLY A 189 -18.92 45.62 19.41
N ILE A 190 -17.91 46.04 18.64
CA ILE A 190 -16.72 45.24 18.33
C ILE A 190 -15.70 45.35 19.47
N LEU A 191 -15.59 46.52 20.11
CA LEU A 191 -14.72 46.74 21.27
C LEU A 191 -15.54 46.96 22.55
N LEU A 192 -15.17 46.23 23.61
CA LEU A 192 -15.88 46.22 24.89
C LEU A 192 -15.36 47.25 25.90
N ASN A 193 -14.10 47.69 25.80
CA ASN A 193 -13.50 48.69 26.71
C ASN A 193 -12.27 49.37 26.10
N THR A 194 -12.33 50.70 25.94
CA THR A 194 -11.21 51.59 25.60
C THR A 194 -11.28 52.81 26.51
N GLY A 195 -10.15 53.46 26.82
CA GLY A 195 -10.14 54.67 27.64
C GLY A 195 -10.87 55.82 26.93
N GLU A 196 -11.75 56.52 27.66
CA GLU A 196 -12.54 57.65 27.14
C GLU A 196 -11.67 58.90 27.04
N TYR A 197 -11.02 59.08 25.88
CA TYR A 197 -10.18 60.25 25.59
C TYR A 197 -10.83 61.21 24.58
N VAL A 198 -11.95 60.84 23.97
CA VAL A 198 -12.63 61.61 22.91
C VAL A 198 -14.14 61.71 23.22
N ASP A 199 -14.73 62.86 22.91
CA ASP A 199 -16.15 63.14 23.10
C ASP A 199 -17.01 62.44 22.03
N PRO A 200 -17.85 61.45 22.40
CA PRO A 200 -18.57 60.61 21.43
C PRO A 200 -19.58 61.40 20.59
N VAL A 201 -20.19 62.45 21.15
CA VAL A 201 -21.20 63.27 20.45
C VAL A 201 -20.56 64.08 19.32
N LYS A 202 -19.45 64.76 19.62
CA LYS A 202 -18.71 65.56 18.64
C LYS A 202 -18.03 64.72 17.57
N THR A 203 -17.67 63.48 17.91
CA THR A 203 -17.07 62.54 16.96
C THR A 203 -18.11 62.15 15.92
N GLU A 204 -19.33 61.86 16.34
CA GLU A 204 -20.42 61.52 15.43
C GLU A 204 -20.84 62.68 14.51
N GLU A 205 -20.86 63.92 15.02
CA GLU A 205 -21.16 65.11 14.21
C GLU A 205 -20.10 65.45 13.15
N LYS A 206 -18.85 65.02 13.36
CA LYS A 206 -17.69 65.44 12.53
C LYS A 206 -17.10 64.32 11.68
N VAL A 207 -17.61 63.10 11.80
CA VAL A 207 -17.21 61.95 10.97
C VAL A 207 -18.13 61.85 9.76
N ILE A 208 -17.54 61.84 8.57
CA ILE A 208 -18.25 61.65 7.30
C ILE A 208 -18.41 60.14 7.06
N ARG A 209 -19.63 59.70 6.78
CA ARG A 209 -20.02 58.32 6.48
C ARG A 209 -20.26 58.12 4.99
N ALA A 210 -20.32 56.86 4.57
CA ALA A 210 -20.56 56.48 3.17
C ALA A 210 -21.92 56.98 2.63
N ASP A 211 -22.89 57.19 3.52
CA ASP A 211 -24.26 57.59 3.18
C ASP A 211 -24.51 59.11 3.25
N ASP A 212 -23.51 59.91 3.65
CA ASP A 212 -23.67 61.36 3.81
C ASP A 212 -23.61 62.09 2.45
N ASP A 213 -24.50 63.08 2.25
CA ASP A 213 -24.51 63.89 1.02
C ASP A 213 -23.35 64.90 1.04
N ILE A 214 -22.41 64.74 0.09
CA ILE A 214 -21.13 65.46 0.03
C ILE A 214 -21.33 66.94 -0.39
N LYS A 215 -22.51 67.28 -0.93
CA LYS A 215 -22.79 68.62 -1.49
C LYS A 215 -22.70 69.76 -0.47
N ASP A 216 -22.91 69.46 0.81
CA ASP A 216 -22.93 70.48 1.88
C ASP A 216 -21.58 70.64 2.59
N ILE A 217 -20.54 69.91 2.17
CA ILE A 217 -19.20 69.99 2.76
C ILE A 217 -18.44 71.17 2.16
N THR A 218 -18.28 72.25 2.93
CA THR A 218 -17.68 73.53 2.50
C THR A 218 -16.15 73.61 2.67
N ASN A 219 -15.49 72.50 3.00
CA ASN A 219 -14.07 72.50 3.35
C ASN A 219 -13.16 72.46 2.11
N SER A 220 -12.31 73.48 1.90
CA SER A 220 -11.51 73.67 0.68
C SER A 220 -10.55 72.51 0.39
N VAL A 221 -10.03 71.86 1.43
CA VAL A 221 -9.07 70.75 1.32
C VAL A 221 -9.71 69.49 0.71
N VAL A 222 -10.99 69.24 0.97
CA VAL A 222 -11.71 68.07 0.43
C VAL A 222 -12.08 68.30 -1.03
N LYS A 223 -12.45 69.54 -1.39
CA LYS A 223 -12.77 69.93 -2.77
C LYS A 223 -11.58 69.74 -3.71
N ASP A 224 -10.38 70.15 -3.29
CA ASP A 224 -9.13 70.01 -4.05
C ASP A 224 -8.67 68.54 -4.24
N LEU A 225 -9.08 67.63 -3.34
CA LEU A 225 -8.76 66.20 -3.42
C LEU A 225 -9.55 65.50 -4.53
N TYR A 226 -10.83 65.86 -4.73
CA TYR A 226 -11.68 65.27 -5.76
C TYR A 226 -11.42 65.87 -7.15
N ASP A 227 -11.11 67.17 -7.26
CA ASP A 227 -10.78 67.81 -8.54
C ASP A 227 -9.49 67.25 -9.19
N ARG A 228 -8.61 66.62 -8.41
CA ARG A 228 -7.40 65.94 -8.91
C ARG A 228 -7.63 64.52 -9.42
N ILE A 229 -8.72 63.86 -9.01
CA ILE A 229 -9.03 62.48 -9.40
C ILE A 229 -9.91 62.45 -10.67
N GLY A 230 -10.51 63.59 -11.04
CA GLY A 230 -11.37 63.76 -12.22
C GLY A 230 -10.70 64.23 -13.52
N LYS A 231 -9.36 64.18 -13.65
CA LYS A 231 -8.63 64.44 -14.90
C LYS A 231 -7.79 63.24 -15.32
#